data_AF-A0A1G7S5J4-F1
#
_entry.id   AF-A0A1G7S5J4-F1
#
_cell.length_a   1.000
_cell.length_b   1.000
_cell.length_c   1.000
_cell.angle_alpha   90.00
_cell.angle_beta   90.00
_cell.angle_gamma   90.00
#
_symmetry.space_group_name_H-M   'P 1'
#
loop_
_entity.id
_entity.type
_entity.pdbx_description
1 polymer ?
#
loop_
_entity_poly.entity_id
_entity_poly.type
_entity_poly.pdbx_seq_one_letter_code
_entity_poly.pdbx_strand_id
1 'polypeptide(L)'
;MIPAAREQLRLAPYWTLRALREVGGLEAEAEIASYVGERLDGSGSFRGAAGAAMPIEGQVLAAASAWIAMQSPRPWRAALTPELAGAVLAQEAAAGRFHAGVAQALRGLREEAVLPSISTAARISLSERETAVLRAISQGHTNKEVARQLEISPRTVGTHVESAFRKLSCTTRAAAALKALTLRLI
;
A
#
# COMPACT_ATOMS: atom_id res chain seq x y z
N MET A 1 -19.34 -14.33 -8.78
CA MET A 1 -18.09 -14.64 -8.05
C MET A 1 -18.33 -15.92 -7.24
N ILE A 2 -17.47 -16.92 -7.39
CA ILE A 2 -17.58 -18.20 -6.67
C ILE A 2 -17.27 -18.02 -5.17
N PRO A 3 -17.93 -18.74 -4.24
CA PRO A 3 -17.79 -18.55 -2.79
C PRO A 3 -16.34 -18.61 -2.29
N ALA A 4 -15.53 -19.53 -2.82
CA ALA A 4 -14.12 -19.67 -2.44
C ALA A 4 -13.29 -18.42 -2.77
N ALA A 5 -13.52 -17.79 -3.92
CA ALA A 5 -12.82 -16.56 -4.30
C ALA A 5 -13.22 -15.37 -3.41
N ARG A 6 -14.49 -15.32 -2.97
CA ARG A 6 -14.97 -14.30 -2.03
C ARG A 6 -14.28 -14.45 -0.68
N GLU A 7 -14.11 -15.67 -0.18
CA GLU A 7 -13.44 -15.92 1.09
C GLU A 7 -11.94 -15.58 1.03
N GLN A 8 -11.27 -15.88 -0.08
CA GLN A 8 -9.88 -15.48 -0.28
C GLN A 8 -9.71 -13.95 -0.25
N LEU A 9 -10.61 -13.21 -0.89
CA LEU A 9 -10.63 -11.75 -0.85
C LEU A 9 -10.90 -11.23 0.57
N ARG A 10 -11.81 -11.87 1.31
CA ARG A 10 -12.13 -11.51 2.69
C ARG A 10 -10.93 -11.64 3.61
N LEU A 11 -10.09 -12.65 3.39
CA LEU A 11 -8.89 -12.93 4.19
C LEU A 11 -7.63 -12.19 3.72
N ALA A 12 -7.68 -11.39 2.64
CA ALA A 12 -6.51 -10.63 2.19
C ALA A 12 -5.87 -9.76 3.30
N PRO A 13 -6.64 -9.04 4.14
CA PRO A 13 -6.07 -8.25 5.25
C PRO A 13 -5.37 -9.09 6.32
N TYR A 14 -5.85 -10.32 6.56
CA TYR A 14 -5.21 -11.27 7.47
C TYR A 14 -3.83 -11.69 6.97
N TRP A 15 -3.72 -12.03 5.68
CA TRP A 15 -2.44 -12.41 5.09
C TRP A 15 -1.47 -11.23 5.03
N THR A 16 -1.96 -10.01 4.78
CA THR A 16 -1.16 -8.77 4.87
C THR A 16 -0.58 -8.58 6.28
N LEU A 17 -1.42 -8.69 7.31
CA LEU A 17 -0.97 -8.61 8.71
C LEU A 17 0.14 -9.62 8.99
N ARG A 18 -0.09 -10.88 8.61
CA ARG A 18 0.87 -11.96 8.87
C ARG A 18 2.19 -11.72 8.14
N ALA A 19 2.14 -11.36 6.87
CA ALA A 19 3.35 -11.12 6.07
C ALA A 19 4.17 -9.93 6.59
N LEU A 20 3.52 -8.83 6.98
CA LEU A 20 4.21 -7.63 7.46
C LEU A 20 4.80 -7.79 8.87
N ARG A 21 4.19 -8.60 9.74
CA ARG A 21 4.75 -8.88 11.09
C ARG A 21 6.06 -9.66 11.05
N GLU A 22 6.32 -10.41 9.99
CA GLU A 22 7.61 -11.08 9.79
C GLU A 22 8.72 -10.09 9.38
N VAL A 23 8.37 -8.85 9.03
CA VAL A 23 9.30 -7.77 8.70
C VAL A 23 9.46 -6.88 9.92
N GLY A 24 10.57 -7.03 10.63
CA GLY A 24 10.84 -6.26 11.85
C GLY A 24 10.75 -4.74 11.63
N GLY A 25 10.09 -4.06 12.56
CA GLY A 25 9.88 -2.61 12.52
C GLY A 25 8.65 -2.16 11.70
N LEU A 26 7.81 -3.10 11.24
CA LEU A 26 6.53 -2.81 10.57
C LEU A 26 5.30 -3.26 11.39
N GLU A 27 5.46 -3.50 12.70
CA GLU A 27 4.40 -4.08 13.53
C GLU A 27 3.17 -3.16 13.60
N ALA A 28 3.37 -1.85 13.73
CA ALA A 28 2.29 -0.87 13.77
C ALA A 28 1.57 -0.75 12.41
N GLU A 29 2.33 -0.71 11.32
CA GLU A 29 1.81 -0.66 9.95
C GLU A 29 1.04 -1.94 9.61
N ALA A 30 1.52 -3.10 10.07
CA ALA A 30 0.84 -4.37 9.91
C ALA A 30 -0.53 -4.37 10.61
N GLU A 31 -0.59 -3.87 11.85
CA GLU A 31 -1.85 -3.72 12.57
C GLU A 31 -2.79 -2.74 11.85
N ILE A 32 -2.34 -1.57 11.41
CA ILE A 32 -3.18 -0.62 10.66
C ILE A 32 -3.68 -1.25 9.34
N ALA A 33 -2.78 -1.88 8.57
CA ALA A 33 -3.10 -2.49 7.28
C ALA A 33 -4.15 -3.60 7.40
N SER A 34 -4.18 -4.30 8.52
CA SER A 34 -5.15 -5.37 8.76
C SER A 34 -6.60 -4.90 8.90
N TYR A 35 -6.84 -3.60 9.08
CA TYR A 35 -8.17 -3.00 9.07
C TYR A 35 -8.68 -2.65 7.66
N VAL A 36 -7.87 -2.88 6.61
CA VAL A 36 -8.28 -2.58 5.23
C VAL A 36 -9.50 -3.45 4.85
N GLY A 37 -10.64 -2.81 4.62
CA GLY A 37 -11.92 -3.50 4.35
C GLY A 37 -12.78 -3.80 5.58
N GLU A 38 -12.39 -3.34 6.77
CA GLU A 38 -13.31 -3.29 7.91
C GLU A 38 -14.36 -2.20 7.72
N ARG A 39 -15.49 -2.33 8.43
CA ARG A 39 -16.60 -1.38 8.46
C ARG A 39 -17.02 -1.17 9.90
N LEU A 40 -17.38 0.06 10.26
CA LEU A 40 -17.71 0.42 11.64
C LEU A 40 -18.95 -0.30 12.19
N ASP A 41 -19.81 -0.84 11.32
CA ASP A 41 -20.97 -1.66 11.66
C ASP A 41 -20.63 -3.15 11.88
N GLY A 42 -19.34 -3.54 11.78
CA GLY A 42 -18.88 -4.91 11.93
C GLY A 42 -19.10 -5.79 10.68
N SER A 43 -19.69 -5.27 9.60
CA SER A 43 -19.89 -6.01 8.34
C SER A 43 -18.62 -6.08 7.46
N GLY A 44 -17.48 -5.77 8.06
CA GLY A 44 -16.16 -5.76 7.45
C GLY A 44 -15.62 -7.14 7.08
N SER A 45 -14.40 -7.15 6.55
CA SER A 45 -13.78 -8.37 6.03
C SER A 45 -13.36 -9.37 7.12
N PHE A 46 -12.30 -9.06 7.87
CA PHE A 46 -11.49 -10.06 8.56
C PHE A 46 -11.68 -10.00 10.08
N ARG A 47 -11.52 -8.82 10.68
CA ARG A 47 -11.52 -8.63 12.14
C ARG A 47 -12.94 -8.60 12.71
N GLY A 48 -13.91 -8.15 11.92
CA GLY A 48 -15.24 -7.83 12.44
C GLY A 48 -15.19 -6.70 13.48
N ALA A 49 -14.21 -5.80 13.35
CA ALA A 49 -14.00 -4.72 14.30
C ALA A 49 -15.09 -3.65 14.10
N ALA A 50 -15.86 -3.37 15.15
CA ALA A 50 -16.95 -2.39 15.12
C ALA A 50 -16.67 -1.19 16.02
N GLY A 51 -17.16 -0.02 15.60
CA GLY A 51 -17.09 1.23 16.38
C GLY A 51 -15.69 1.55 16.92
N ALA A 52 -15.61 1.77 18.23
CA ALA A 52 -14.38 2.19 18.93
C ALA A 52 -13.25 1.13 18.94
N ALA A 53 -13.53 -0.12 18.54
CA ALA A 53 -12.50 -1.16 18.43
C ALA A 53 -11.58 -0.96 17.22
N MET A 54 -11.96 -0.09 16.29
CA MET A 54 -11.16 0.27 15.12
C MET A 54 -10.45 1.61 15.38
N PRO A 55 -9.10 1.67 15.43
CA PRO A 55 -8.37 2.91 15.64
C PRO A 55 -8.57 3.87 14.45
N ILE A 56 -8.41 5.17 14.67
CA ILE A 56 -8.71 6.20 13.66
C ILE A 56 -7.89 6.00 12.38
N GLU A 57 -6.64 5.57 12.49
CA GLU A 57 -5.77 5.25 11.36
C GLU A 57 -6.34 4.11 10.51
N GLY A 58 -6.92 3.09 11.16
CA GLY A 58 -7.64 2.02 10.49
C GLY A 58 -8.89 2.56 9.78
N GLN A 59 -9.69 3.40 10.46
CA GLN A 59 -10.90 4.00 9.90
C GLN A 59 -10.60 4.82 8.65
N VAL A 60 -9.51 5.60 8.69
CA VAL A 60 -8.99 6.36 7.55
C VAL A 60 -8.58 5.41 6.42
N LEU A 61 -7.79 4.38 6.71
CA LEU A 61 -7.32 3.45 5.69
C LEU A 61 -8.47 2.69 5.02
N ALA A 62 -9.46 2.21 5.77
CA ALA A 62 -10.60 1.49 5.22
C ALA A 62 -11.45 2.37 4.28
N ALA A 63 -11.76 3.60 4.70
CA ALA A 63 -12.50 4.55 3.88
C ALA A 63 -11.71 4.97 2.64
N ALA A 64 -10.40 5.25 2.77
CA ALA A 64 -9.53 5.62 1.65
C ALA A 64 -9.36 4.47 0.65
N SER A 65 -9.23 3.22 1.12
CA SER A 65 -9.17 2.05 0.25
C SER A 65 -10.48 1.87 -0.51
N ALA A 66 -11.64 2.03 0.15
CA ALA A 66 -12.94 2.01 -0.53
C ALA A 66 -13.08 3.12 -1.59
N TRP A 67 -12.65 4.34 -1.26
CA TRP A 67 -12.59 5.48 -2.18
C TRP A 67 -11.79 5.14 -3.45
N ILE A 68 -10.54 4.71 -3.29
CA ILE A 68 -9.67 4.34 -4.42
C ILE A 68 -10.26 3.17 -5.21
N ALA A 69 -10.78 2.16 -4.50
CA ALA A 69 -11.39 0.99 -5.12
C ALA A 69 -12.62 1.34 -5.95
N MET A 70 -13.39 2.38 -5.59
CA MET A 70 -14.53 2.88 -6.35
C MET A 70 -14.13 3.54 -7.67
N GLN A 71 -13.01 4.27 -7.68
CA GLN A 71 -12.48 4.96 -8.86
C GLN A 71 -11.56 4.09 -9.72
N SER A 72 -11.29 2.86 -9.30
CA SER A 72 -10.49 1.92 -10.08
C SER A 72 -11.37 1.14 -11.06
N PRO A 73 -11.01 1.05 -12.35
CA PRO A 73 -11.71 0.21 -13.31
C PRO A 73 -11.53 -1.27 -12.93
N ARG A 74 -12.60 -2.06 -13.08
CA ARG A 74 -12.59 -3.52 -12.88
C ARG A 74 -13.23 -4.19 -14.09
N PRO A 75 -12.88 -5.45 -14.42
CA PRO A 75 -13.44 -6.13 -15.61
C PRO A 75 -14.97 -6.15 -15.68
N TRP A 76 -15.65 -6.08 -14.53
CA TRP A 76 -17.11 -6.10 -14.41
C TRP A 76 -17.73 -4.77 -13.92
N ARG A 77 -16.94 -3.70 -13.75
CA ARG A 77 -17.43 -2.41 -13.25
C ARG A 77 -16.52 -1.26 -13.68
N ALA A 78 -17.09 -0.27 -14.34
CA ALA A 78 -16.39 0.98 -14.64
C ALA A 78 -15.96 1.71 -13.35
N ALA A 79 -14.93 2.56 -13.48
CA ALA A 79 -14.53 3.49 -12.44
C ALA A 79 -15.66 4.50 -12.17
N LEU A 80 -15.95 4.78 -10.91
CA LEU A 80 -16.79 5.93 -10.54
C LEU A 80 -15.98 7.21 -10.68
N THR A 81 -16.66 8.33 -10.97
CA THR A 81 -16.04 9.65 -10.84
C THR A 81 -15.78 9.97 -9.36
N PRO A 82 -14.86 10.89 -9.03
CA PRO A 82 -14.63 11.32 -7.65
C PRO A 82 -15.92 11.79 -6.95
N GLU A 83 -16.80 12.50 -7.67
CA GLU A 83 -18.06 13.02 -7.14
C GLU A 83 -19.01 11.88 -6.74
N LEU A 84 -19.16 10.88 -7.62
CA LEU A 84 -20.01 9.71 -7.36
C LEU A 84 -19.43 8.83 -6.25
N ALA A 85 -18.11 8.60 -6.26
CA ALA A 85 -17.43 7.88 -5.19
C ALA A 85 -17.64 8.55 -3.82
N GLY A 86 -17.61 9.89 -3.78
CA GLY A 86 -17.88 10.65 -2.57
C GLY A 86 -19.33 10.65 -2.12
N ALA A 87 -20.28 10.66 -3.05
CA ALA A 87 -21.69 10.47 -2.71
C ALA A 87 -21.93 9.09 -2.07
N VAL A 88 -21.35 8.03 -2.65
CA VAL A 88 -21.45 6.66 -2.10
C VAL A 88 -20.80 6.59 -0.71
N LEU A 89 -19.61 7.17 -0.52
CA LEU A 89 -18.93 7.16 0.78
C LEU A 89 -19.73 7.92 1.85
N ALA A 90 -20.36 9.04 1.50
CA ALA A 90 -21.24 9.78 2.41
C ALA A 90 -22.48 8.96 2.79
N GLN A 91 -23.08 8.23 1.84
CA GLN A 91 -24.22 7.35 2.12
C GLN A 91 -23.83 6.20 3.06
N GLU A 92 -22.70 5.54 2.81
CA GLU A 92 -22.20 4.46 3.66
C GLU A 92 -21.85 4.97 5.07
N ALA A 93 -21.31 6.20 5.18
CA ALA A 93 -21.06 6.83 6.47
C ALA A 93 -22.35 7.16 7.23
N ALA A 94 -23.38 7.65 6.54
CA ALA A 94 -24.71 7.86 7.14
C ALA A 94 -25.35 6.55 7.60
N ALA A 95 -25.03 5.42 6.95
CA ALA A 95 -25.42 4.08 7.37
C ALA A 95 -24.54 3.50 8.50
N GLY A 96 -23.60 4.27 9.05
CA GLY A 96 -22.72 3.85 10.14
C GLY A 96 -21.58 2.91 9.73
N ARG A 97 -21.30 2.76 8.43
CA ARG A 97 -20.27 1.84 7.92
C ARG A 97 -18.88 2.48 7.84
N PHE A 98 -18.82 3.80 7.71
CA PHE A 98 -17.59 4.59 7.72
C PHE A 98 -17.73 5.82 8.63
N HIS A 99 -16.60 6.36 9.07
CA HIS A 99 -16.57 7.57 9.88
C HIS A 99 -16.96 8.79 9.04
N ALA A 100 -17.95 9.56 9.50
CA ALA A 100 -18.50 10.70 8.75
C ALA A 100 -17.45 11.77 8.40
N GLY A 101 -16.62 12.16 9.37
CA GLY A 101 -15.57 13.15 9.14
C GLY A 101 -14.50 12.70 8.14
N VAL A 102 -14.22 11.39 8.08
CA VAL A 102 -13.25 10.82 7.12
C VAL A 102 -13.86 10.81 5.72
N ALA A 103 -15.11 10.37 5.59
CA ALA A 103 -15.82 10.40 4.30
C ALA A 103 -15.93 11.83 3.75
N GLN A 104 -16.20 12.82 4.62
CA GLN A 104 -16.23 14.22 4.24
C GLN A 104 -14.85 14.73 3.79
N ALA A 105 -13.78 14.40 4.52
CA ALA A 105 -12.42 14.79 4.15
C ALA A 105 -12.01 14.23 2.79
N LEU A 106 -12.29 12.95 2.53
CA LEU A 106 -11.99 12.29 1.25
C LEU A 106 -12.74 12.92 0.07
N ARG A 107 -14.01 13.29 0.26
CA ARG A 107 -14.80 14.02 -0.75
C ARG A 107 -14.22 15.40 -1.08
N GLY A 108 -13.55 16.03 -0.11
CA GLY A 108 -12.88 17.31 -0.28
C GLY A 108 -11.50 17.23 -0.93
N LEU A 109 -10.94 16.02 -1.12
CA LEU A 109 -9.65 15.85 -1.78
C LEU A 109 -9.78 16.22 -3.27
N ARG A 110 -9.04 17.24 -3.67
CA ARG A 110 -8.81 17.57 -5.08
C ARG A 110 -7.55 16.84 -5.54
N GLU A 111 -7.51 16.41 -6.81
CA GLU A 111 -6.33 15.73 -7.42
C GLU A 111 -5.02 16.51 -7.23
N GLU A 112 -5.10 17.82 -6.98
CA GLU A 112 -3.95 18.72 -6.75
C GLU A 112 -3.32 18.62 -5.35
N ALA A 113 -3.75 17.71 -4.48
CA ALA A 113 -3.03 17.42 -3.24
C ALA A 113 -1.72 16.69 -3.56
N VAL A 114 -0.72 17.45 -3.99
CA VAL A 114 0.70 17.08 -3.88
C VAL A 114 0.91 16.69 -2.42
N LEU A 115 0.96 15.39 -2.15
CA LEU A 115 1.33 14.87 -0.84
C LEU A 115 2.57 15.64 -0.39
N PRO A 116 2.59 16.25 0.82
CA PRO A 116 3.82 16.79 1.35
C PRO A 116 4.85 15.67 1.27
N SER A 117 5.90 15.89 0.47
CA SER A 117 7.02 14.98 0.32
C SER A 117 7.39 14.48 1.71
N ILE A 118 7.19 13.19 1.97
CA ILE A 118 7.57 12.59 3.23
C ILE A 118 9.07 12.84 3.35
N SER A 119 9.42 13.76 4.25
CA SER A 119 10.75 14.34 4.50
C SER A 119 11.85 13.30 4.76
N THR A 120 11.52 12.00 4.85
CA THR A 120 12.46 10.89 4.88
C THR A 120 13.23 10.71 3.57
N ALA A 121 12.62 10.98 2.42
CA ALA A 121 13.29 10.88 1.11
C ALA A 121 14.48 11.84 1.01
N ALA A 122 14.43 12.99 1.69
CA ALA A 122 15.51 13.98 1.70
C ALA A 122 16.81 13.48 2.36
N ARG A 123 16.78 12.39 3.14
CA ARG A 123 17.98 11.84 3.81
C ARG A 123 18.59 10.62 3.11
N ILE A 124 17.85 9.93 2.26
CA ILE A 124 18.33 8.70 1.61
C ILE A 124 18.68 9.01 0.16
N SER A 125 19.98 9.13 -0.12
CA SER A 125 20.50 9.32 -1.48
C SER A 125 21.07 8.01 -2.02
N LEU A 126 20.40 7.47 -3.04
CA LEU A 126 20.91 6.37 -3.85
C LEU A 126 21.67 6.94 -5.05
N SER A 127 22.75 6.27 -5.43
CA SER A 127 23.44 6.55 -6.69
C SER A 127 22.59 6.11 -7.87
N GLU A 128 22.82 6.67 -9.05
CA GLU A 128 22.10 6.28 -10.29
C GLU A 128 22.15 4.77 -10.55
N ARG A 129 23.29 4.13 -10.26
CA ARG A 129 23.44 2.68 -10.42
C ARG A 129 22.63 1.88 -9.39
N GLU A 130 22.61 2.31 -8.13
CA GLU A 130 21.78 1.69 -7.09
C GLU A 130 20.29 1.82 -7.43
N THR A 131 19.86 3.00 -7.91
CA THR A 131 18.49 3.27 -8.37
C THR A 131 18.11 2.40 -9.57
N ALA A 132 18.97 2.33 -10.59
CA ALA A 132 18.72 1.50 -11.77
C ALA A 132 18.60 0.01 -11.42
N VAL A 133 19.47 -0.49 -10.54
CA VAL A 133 19.41 -1.86 -10.04
C VAL A 133 18.12 -2.09 -9.25
N LEU A 134 17.77 -1.22 -8.31
CA LEU A 134 16.55 -1.36 -7.51
C LEU A 134 15.26 -1.28 -8.34
N ARG A 135 15.23 -0.44 -9.38
CA ARG A 135 14.10 -0.37 -10.31
C ARG A 135 13.91 -1.66 -11.10
N ALA A 136 14.98 -2.25 -11.59
CA ALA A 136 14.89 -3.54 -12.27
C ALA A 136 14.47 -4.66 -11.29
N ILE A 137 14.93 -4.58 -10.04
CA ILE A 137 14.53 -5.50 -8.97
C ILE A 137 13.05 -5.38 -8.60
N SER A 138 12.49 -4.17 -8.52
CA SER A 138 11.07 -3.96 -8.20
C SER A 138 10.14 -4.52 -9.29
N GLN A 139 10.65 -4.69 -10.51
CA GLN A 139 9.98 -5.35 -11.63
C GLN A 139 10.12 -6.87 -11.62
N GLY A 140 10.84 -7.46 -10.65
CA GLY A 140 10.99 -8.91 -10.50
C GLY A 140 12.23 -9.51 -11.16
N HIS A 141 13.12 -8.70 -11.75
CA HIS A 141 14.33 -9.24 -12.39
C HIS A 141 15.34 -9.80 -11.37
N THR A 142 15.98 -10.90 -11.73
CA THR A 142 17.11 -11.53 -11.03
C THR A 142 18.42 -10.77 -11.25
N ASN A 143 19.43 -10.96 -10.39
CA ASN A 143 20.72 -10.26 -10.57
C ASN A 143 21.39 -10.56 -11.92
N LYS A 144 21.13 -11.73 -12.52
CA LYS A 144 21.65 -12.09 -13.85
C LYS A 144 20.94 -11.29 -14.96
N GLU A 145 19.63 -11.10 -14.85
CA GLU A 145 18.86 -10.31 -15.81
C GLU A 145 19.18 -8.82 -15.70
N VAL A 146 19.27 -8.29 -14.47
CA VAL A 146 19.70 -6.91 -14.21
C VAL A 146 21.11 -6.66 -14.76
N ALA A 147 22.02 -7.61 -14.56
CA ALA A 147 23.38 -7.55 -15.10
C ALA A 147 23.38 -7.43 -16.63
N ARG A 148 22.53 -8.22 -17.31
CA ARG A 148 22.38 -8.17 -18.77
C ARG A 148 21.77 -6.84 -19.23
N GLN A 149 20.78 -6.30 -18.52
CA GLN A 149 20.13 -5.03 -18.86
C GLN A 149 21.04 -3.81 -18.66
N LEU A 150 21.88 -3.85 -17.63
CA LEU A 150 22.75 -2.73 -17.26
C LEU A 150 24.19 -2.87 -17.79
N GLU A 151 24.45 -3.92 -18.58
CA GLU A 151 25.75 -4.26 -19.17
C GLU A 151 26.91 -4.33 -18.14
N ILE A 152 26.63 -4.96 -16.99
CA ILE A 152 27.61 -5.14 -15.90
C ILE A 152 27.63 -6.60 -15.42
N SER A 153 28.60 -6.97 -14.59
CA SER A 153 28.66 -8.33 -14.06
C SER A 153 27.58 -8.57 -12.98
N PRO A 154 27.06 -9.81 -12.83
CA PRO A 154 26.17 -10.17 -11.71
C PRO A 154 26.77 -9.89 -10.34
N ARG A 155 28.11 -9.97 -10.21
CA ARG A 155 28.83 -9.61 -8.99
C ARG A 155 28.72 -8.11 -8.70
N THR A 156 28.88 -7.27 -9.71
CA THR A 156 28.73 -5.81 -9.60
C THR A 156 27.31 -5.43 -9.22
N VAL A 157 26.30 -6.11 -9.78
CA VAL A 157 24.90 -5.95 -9.34
C VAL A 157 24.77 -6.28 -7.86
N GLY A 158 25.34 -7.40 -7.40
CA GLY A 158 25.34 -7.79 -5.98
C GLY A 158 25.87 -6.69 -5.05
N THR A 159 26.98 -6.05 -5.42
CA THR A 159 27.56 -4.94 -4.66
C THR A 159 26.64 -3.71 -4.61
N HIS A 160 26.00 -3.34 -5.73
CA HIS A 160 25.03 -2.25 -5.73
C HIS A 160 23.79 -2.60 -4.90
N VAL A 161 23.32 -3.84 -4.93
CA VAL A 161 22.21 -4.34 -4.12
C VAL A 161 22.54 -4.22 -2.63
N GLU A 162 23.68 -4.73 -2.19
CA GLU A 162 24.11 -4.66 -0.78
C GLU A 162 24.25 -3.21 -0.29
N SER A 163 24.86 -2.35 -1.12
CA SER A 163 24.99 -0.92 -0.80
C SER A 163 23.63 -0.24 -0.68
N ALA A 164 22.72 -0.50 -1.63
CA ALA A 164 21.38 0.05 -1.60
C ALA A 164 20.57 -0.46 -0.40
N PHE A 165 20.67 -1.75 -0.07
CA PHE A 165 20.01 -2.35 1.09
C PHE A 165 20.49 -1.73 2.39
N ARG A 166 21.81 -1.53 2.54
CA ARG A 166 22.38 -0.83 3.71
C ARG A 166 21.84 0.60 3.82
N LYS A 167 21.81 1.37 2.72
CA LYS A 167 21.27 2.74 2.70
C LYS A 167 19.77 2.80 3.01
N LEU A 168 19.02 1.78 2.60
CA LEU A 168 17.60 1.64 2.90
C LEU A 168 17.33 1.00 4.27
N SER A 169 18.35 0.50 4.98
CA SER A 169 18.20 -0.29 6.21
C SER A 169 17.25 -1.47 6.01
N CYS A 170 17.43 -2.24 4.93
CA CYS A 170 16.65 -3.43 4.60
C CYS A 170 17.54 -4.66 4.51
N THR A 171 17.01 -5.83 4.85
CA THR A 171 17.72 -7.12 4.77
C THR A 171 17.21 -8.01 3.64
N THR A 172 16.06 -7.69 3.06
CA THR A 172 15.43 -8.48 1.99
C THR A 172 15.20 -7.65 0.73
N ARG A 173 15.23 -8.33 -0.42
CA ARG A 173 14.95 -7.74 -1.74
C ARG A 173 13.57 -7.12 -1.81
N ALA A 174 12.56 -7.81 -1.27
CA ALA A 174 11.19 -7.34 -1.26
C ALA A 174 11.03 -6.08 -0.39
N ALA A 175 11.62 -6.06 0.81
CA ALA A 175 11.56 -4.90 1.68
C ALA A 175 12.27 -3.68 1.06
N ALA A 176 13.42 -3.88 0.44
CA ALA A 176 14.16 -2.80 -0.23
C ALA A 176 13.39 -2.23 -1.43
N ALA A 177 12.80 -3.09 -2.28
CA ALA A 177 11.99 -2.65 -3.41
C ALA A 177 10.74 -1.87 -2.95
N LEU A 178 10.03 -2.38 -1.95
CA LEU A 178 8.86 -1.73 -1.37
C LEU A 178 9.24 -0.36 -0.79
N LYS A 179 10.28 -0.30 0.05
CA LYS A 179 10.73 0.94 0.69
C LYS A 179 11.18 1.98 -0.34
N ALA A 180 11.86 1.58 -1.40
CA ALA A 180 12.26 2.47 -2.48
C ALA A 180 11.06 3.05 -3.25
N LEU A 181 10.02 2.25 -3.51
CA LEU A 181 8.76 2.72 -4.12
C LEU A 181 7.99 3.67 -3.19
N THR A 182 7.85 3.31 -1.91
CA THR A 182 7.16 4.13 -0.91
C THR A 182 7.81 5.50 -0.74
N LEU A 183 9.14 5.55 -0.78
CA LEU A 183 9.93 6.79 -0.69
C LEU A 183 10.11 7.52 -2.03
N ARG A 184 9.52 7.00 -3.12
CA ARG A 184 9.65 7.53 -4.49
C ARG A 184 11.10 7.69 -4.97
N LEU A 185 11.96 6.75 -4.57
CA LEU A 185 13.35 6.71 -5.04
C LEU A 185 13.49 6.00 -6.40
N ILE A 186 12.53 5.15 -6.78
CA ILE A 186 12.52 4.41 -8.05
C ILE A 186 11.19 4.46 -8.77
#